data_AF-A0A851GK65-F1
#
_entry.id   AF-A0A851GK65-F1
#
_cell.length_a   1.000
_cell.length_b   1.000
_cell.length_c   1.000
_cell.angle_alpha   90.00
_cell.angle_beta   90.00
_cell.angle_gamma   90.00
#
_symmetry.space_group_name_H-M   'P 1'
#
loop_
_entity.id
_entity.type
_entity.pdbx_description
1 polymer ?
#
loop_
_entity_poly.entity_id
_entity_poly.type
_entity_poly.pdbx_seq_one_letter_code
_entity_poly.pdbx_strand_id
1 'polypeptide(L)'
;MKSFFKWSGKADRFEWWAVTLITGVAGQLAILYLAFSHFDGSGGIGLSISLVIAALVTLWLTFAATVRRLRDCGYSPWFVLLGCVPVLCCFVVAVCGFVPGKAMRNRKLVKRVVK
;
A
#
# COMPACT_ATOMS: atom_id res chain seq x y z
N MET A 1 -0.26 15.14 2.92
CA MET A 1 -1.33 14.13 3.12
C MET A 1 -2.70 14.65 2.64
N LYS A 2 -2.92 14.84 1.32
CA LYS A 2 -4.22 15.31 0.77
C LYS A 2 -4.80 14.41 -0.34
N SER A 3 -4.25 13.20 -0.52
CA SER A 3 -4.47 12.42 -1.75
C SER A 3 -4.73 10.93 -1.54
N PHE A 4 -5.10 10.49 -0.33
CA PHE A 4 -5.39 9.06 -0.13
C PHE A 4 -6.65 8.59 -0.87
N PHE A 5 -7.57 9.51 -1.19
CA PHE A 5 -8.81 9.24 -1.93
C PHE A 5 -8.77 9.60 -3.42
N LYS A 6 -7.65 10.09 -3.95
CA LYS A 6 -7.54 10.43 -5.38
C LYS A 6 -6.89 9.27 -6.14
N TRP A 7 -7.62 8.74 -7.12
CA TRP A 7 -7.14 7.73 -8.07
C TRP A 7 -6.05 8.24 -9.03
N SER A 8 -5.74 9.53 -8.98
CA SER A 8 -4.78 10.24 -9.85
C SER A 8 -3.77 10.99 -8.99
N GLY A 9 -2.48 10.74 -9.25
CA GLY A 9 -1.36 11.33 -8.54
C GLY A 9 -0.20 10.36 -8.41
N LYS A 10 1.02 10.89 -8.33
CA LYS A 10 2.21 10.09 -8.06
C LYS A 10 2.30 9.76 -6.57
N ALA A 11 2.55 8.51 -6.25
CA ALA A 11 2.94 8.07 -4.92
C ALA A 11 4.46 8.20 -4.80
N ASP A 12 4.91 9.04 -3.88
CA ASP A 12 6.33 9.09 -3.55
C ASP A 12 6.75 7.81 -2.84
N ARG A 13 8.04 7.43 -2.95
CA ARG A 13 8.54 6.18 -2.35
C ARG A 13 8.28 6.13 -0.84
N PHE A 14 8.45 7.26 -0.18
CA PHE A 14 8.22 7.41 1.25
C PHE A 14 6.76 7.23 1.63
N GLU A 15 5.81 7.75 0.83
CA GLU A 15 4.38 7.55 1.08
C GLU A 15 4.01 6.07 0.99
N TRP A 16 4.55 5.37 -0.01
CA TRP A 16 4.30 3.93 -0.16
C TRP A 16 4.88 3.12 0.99
N TRP A 17 6.12 3.41 1.42
CA TRP A 17 6.73 2.74 2.59
C TRP A 17 5.96 3.03 3.88
N ALA A 18 5.56 4.28 4.11
CA ALA A 18 4.79 4.65 5.29
C ALA A 18 3.45 3.88 5.36
N VAL A 19 2.69 3.85 4.25
CA VAL A 19 1.43 3.09 4.20
C VAL A 19 1.69 1.60 4.44
N THR A 20 2.64 1.00 3.70
CA THR A 20 2.90 -0.45 3.75
C THR A 20 3.40 -0.92 5.12
N LEU A 21 4.29 -0.15 5.78
CA LEU A 21 4.78 -0.50 7.11
C LEU A 21 3.71 -0.29 8.18
N ILE A 22 2.96 0.81 8.13
CA ILE A 22 1.90 1.07 9.11
C ILE A 22 0.80 0.02 9.00
N THR A 23 0.31 -0.27 7.79
CA THR A 23 -0.75 -1.27 7.59
C THR A 23 -0.25 -2.69 7.82
N GLY A 24 1.01 -2.99 7.47
CA GLY A 24 1.64 -4.27 7.77
C GLY A 24 1.76 -4.51 9.28
N VAL A 25 2.36 -3.59 10.03
CA VAL A 25 2.48 -3.74 11.49
C VAL A 25 1.11 -3.81 12.15
N ALA A 26 0.18 -2.92 11.79
CA ALA A 26 -1.18 -2.93 12.34
C ALA A 26 -1.93 -4.24 12.02
N GLY A 27 -1.77 -4.78 10.81
CA GLY A 27 -2.37 -6.05 10.39
C GLY A 27 -1.84 -7.22 11.21
N GLN A 28 -0.52 -7.30 11.39
CA GLN A 28 0.11 -8.36 12.19
C GLN A 28 -0.32 -8.31 13.66
N LEU A 29 -0.38 -7.11 14.25
CA LEU A 29 -0.88 -6.93 15.61
C LEU A 29 -2.35 -7.33 15.74
N ALA A 30 -3.19 -6.97 14.76
CA ALA A 30 -4.60 -7.36 14.75
C ALA A 30 -4.79 -8.88 14.65
N ILE A 31 -4.00 -9.57 13.82
CA ILE A 31 -4.02 -11.04 13.70
C ILE A 31 -3.59 -11.71 15.01
N LEU A 32 -2.50 -11.25 15.62
CA LEU A 32 -2.03 -11.78 16.90
C LEU A 32 -3.08 -11.59 17.99
N TYR A 33 -3.66 -10.39 18.08
CA TYR A 33 -4.71 -10.10 19.05
C TYR A 33 -5.95 -10.97 18.86
N LEU A 34 -6.41 -11.17 17.62
CA LEU A 34 -7.49 -12.13 17.31
C LEU A 34 -7.13 -13.54 17.79
N ALA A 35 -5.93 -14.03 17.47
CA ALA A 35 -5.49 -15.37 17.85
C ALA A 35 -5.50 -15.55 19.38
N PHE A 36 -5.01 -14.57 20.15
CA PHE A 36 -5.05 -14.61 21.60
C PHE A 36 -6.47 -14.53 22.16
N SER A 37 -7.32 -13.65 21.64
CA SER A 37 -8.71 -13.51 22.10
C SER A 37 -9.59 -14.74 21.84
N HIS A 38 -9.27 -15.53 20.80
CA HIS A 38 -9.93 -16.80 20.55
C HIS A 38 -9.40 -17.91 21.46
N PHE A 39 -8.11 -17.85 21.83
CA PHE A 39 -7.49 -18.83 22.71
C PHE A 39 -7.98 -18.74 24.16
N ASP A 40 -8.18 -17.53 24.68
CA ASP A 40 -8.64 -17.29 26.06
C ASP A 40 -10.17 -17.20 26.22
N GLY A 41 -10.92 -17.31 25.10
CA GLY A 41 -12.39 -17.23 25.08
C GLY A 41 -12.96 -15.82 25.27
N SER A 42 -12.13 -14.78 25.30
CA SER A 42 -12.57 -13.37 25.43
C SER A 42 -13.07 -12.75 24.11
N GLY A 43 -12.91 -13.45 22.99
CA GLY A 43 -13.30 -13.04 21.64
C GLY A 43 -14.80 -12.90 21.44
N GLY A 44 -15.35 -11.75 21.83
CA GLY A 44 -16.74 -11.38 21.55
C GLY A 44 -17.01 -11.10 20.07
N ILE A 45 -18.27 -11.30 19.65
CA ILE A 45 -18.72 -11.03 18.26
C ILE A 45 -18.44 -9.59 17.84
N GLY A 46 -18.66 -8.61 18.73
CA GLY A 46 -18.40 -7.19 18.44
C GLY A 46 -16.93 -6.91 18.13
N LEU A 47 -16.02 -7.55 18.87
CA LEU A 47 -14.57 -7.45 18.68
C LEU A 47 -14.14 -8.02 17.32
N SER A 48 -14.71 -9.15 16.95
CA SER A 48 -14.49 -9.80 15.65
C SER A 48 -14.92 -8.89 14.49
N ILE A 49 -16.11 -8.26 14.60
CA ILE A 49 -16.63 -7.36 13.57
C ILE A 49 -15.74 -6.12 13.41
N SER A 50 -15.31 -5.49 14.51
CA SER A 50 -14.41 -4.31 14.45
C SER A 50 -13.09 -4.64 13.76
N LEU A 51 -12.53 -5.83 14.02
CA LEU A 51 -11.27 -6.27 13.42
C LEU A 51 -11.42 -6.58 11.93
N VAL A 52 -12.55 -7.16 11.51
CA VAL A 52 -12.87 -7.35 10.08
C VAL A 52 -12.96 -5.99 9.36
N ILE A 53 -13.65 -5.00 9.94
CA ILE A 53 -13.73 -3.66 9.36
C ILE A 53 -12.35 -3.03 9.24
N ALA A 54 -11.53 -3.11 10.30
CA ALA A 54 -10.16 -2.61 10.29
C ALA A 54 -9.32 -3.28 9.19
N ALA A 55 -9.44 -4.60 9.03
CA ALA A 55 -8.75 -5.35 7.98
C ALA A 55 -9.17 -4.90 6.57
N LEU A 56 -10.45 -4.62 6.33
CA LEU A 56 -10.93 -4.11 5.04
C LEU A 56 -10.36 -2.72 4.73
N VAL A 57 -10.28 -1.84 5.72
CA VAL A 57 -9.70 -0.49 5.55
C VAL A 57 -8.20 -0.57 5.26
N THR A 58 -7.45 -1.38 6.01
CA THR A 58 -6.00 -1.53 5.79
C THR A 58 -5.70 -2.19 4.45
N LEU A 59 -6.50 -3.19 4.05
CA LEU A 59 -6.42 -3.82 2.74
C LEU A 59 -6.62 -2.79 1.62
N TRP A 60 -7.67 -1.97 1.72
CA TRP A 60 -7.98 -0.93 0.75
C TRP A 60 -6.85 0.10 0.63
N LEU A 61 -6.32 0.60 1.75
CA LEU A 61 -5.23 1.57 1.76
C LEU A 61 -3.96 1.02 1.10
N THR A 62 -3.60 -0.23 1.42
CA THR A 62 -2.42 -0.90 0.88
C THR A 62 -2.57 -1.15 -0.62
N PHE A 63 -3.75 -1.59 -1.05
CA PHE A 63 -4.08 -1.82 -2.46
C PHE A 63 -4.01 -0.52 -3.27
N ALA A 64 -4.66 0.54 -2.80
CA ALA A 64 -4.67 1.84 -3.46
C ALA A 64 -3.26 2.47 -3.55
N ALA A 65 -2.43 2.34 -2.51
CA ALA A 65 -1.05 2.81 -2.53
C ALA A 65 -0.19 2.02 -3.52
N THR A 66 -0.32 0.70 -3.55
CA THR A 66 0.47 -0.18 -4.42
C THR A 66 0.11 -0.02 -5.89
N VAL A 67 -1.17 0.09 -6.23
CA VAL A 67 -1.63 0.36 -7.60
C VAL A 67 -1.07 1.70 -8.13
N ARG A 68 -1.10 2.76 -7.31
CA ARG A 68 -0.51 4.06 -7.69
C ARG A 68 0.98 3.92 -7.95
N ARG A 69 1.70 3.23 -7.06
CA ARG A 69 3.15 3.05 -7.15
C ARG A 69 3.58 2.21 -8.35
N LEU A 70 2.87 1.13 -8.65
CA LEU A 70 3.12 0.30 -9.83
C LEU A 70 2.97 1.10 -11.13
N ARG A 71 1.90 1.91 -11.21
CA ARG A 71 1.66 2.80 -12.35
C ARG A 71 2.74 3.87 -12.49
N ASP A 72 3.28 4.39 -11.37
CA ASP A 72 4.40 5.34 -11.39
C ASP A 72 5.73 4.71 -11.84
N CYS A 73 5.96 3.45 -11.51
CA CYS A 73 7.09 2.66 -12.03
C CYS A 73 6.89 2.24 -13.50
N GLY A 74 5.67 2.36 -14.04
CA GLY A 74 5.33 1.96 -15.41
C GLY A 74 5.00 0.47 -15.57
N TYR A 75 4.69 -0.23 -14.47
CA TYR A 75 4.22 -1.62 -14.49
C TYR A 75 2.69 -1.67 -14.54
N SER A 76 2.16 -2.83 -14.95
CA SER A 76 0.72 -3.09 -14.92
C SER A 76 0.17 -3.06 -13.48
N PRO A 77 -0.94 -2.36 -13.18
CA PRO A 77 -1.57 -2.36 -11.87
C PRO A 77 -1.94 -3.75 -11.34
N TRP A 78 -2.18 -4.71 -12.24
CA TRP A 78 -2.55 -6.08 -11.92
C TRP A 78 -1.48 -6.85 -11.13
N PHE A 79 -0.22 -6.39 -11.16
CA PHE A 79 0.83 -6.96 -10.31
C PHE A 79 0.55 -6.81 -8.81
N VAL A 80 -0.39 -5.95 -8.40
CA VAL A 80 -0.85 -5.88 -7.00
C VAL A 80 -1.42 -7.20 -6.48
N LEU A 81 -2.02 -8.03 -7.35
CA LEU A 81 -2.56 -9.33 -6.99
C LEU A 81 -1.47 -10.33 -6.57
N LEU A 82 -0.24 -10.15 -7.07
CA LEU A 82 0.90 -10.94 -6.61
C LEU A 82 1.23 -10.66 -5.14
N GLY A 83 0.83 -9.50 -4.62
CA GLY A 83 0.96 -9.15 -3.20
C GLY A 83 0.11 -10.04 -2.28
N CYS A 84 -0.93 -10.70 -2.80
CA CYS A 84 -1.75 -11.64 -2.04
C CYS A 84 -1.05 -12.99 -1.81
N VAL A 85 -0.02 -13.31 -2.60
CA VAL A 85 0.74 -14.55 -2.47
C VAL A 85 1.99 -14.25 -1.64
N PRO A 86 2.22 -14.90 -0.48
CA PRO A 86 3.33 -14.55 0.42
C PRO A 86 4.70 -14.53 -0.26
N VAL A 87 4.97 -15.52 -1.12
CA VAL A 87 6.24 -15.63 -1.85
C VAL A 87 6.37 -14.56 -2.94
N LEU A 88 5.28 -14.27 -3.66
CA LEU A 88 5.30 -13.31 -4.77
C LEU A 88 5.17 -11.85 -4.29
N CYS A 89 4.78 -11.64 -3.03
CA CYS A 89 4.72 -10.32 -2.41
C CYS A 89 6.11 -9.65 -2.38
N CYS A 90 7.18 -10.41 -2.19
CA CYS A 90 8.55 -9.89 -2.23
C CYS A 90 8.88 -9.19 -3.56
N PHE A 91 8.35 -9.69 -4.68
CA PHE A 91 8.52 -9.05 -5.99
C PHE A 91 7.86 -7.68 -6.03
N VAL A 92 6.64 -7.54 -5.51
CA VAL A 92 5.91 -6.26 -5.46
C VAL A 92 6.63 -5.25 -4.58
N VAL A 93 7.13 -5.70 -3.42
CA VAL A 93 7.93 -4.86 -2.50
C VAL A 93 9.22 -4.40 -3.17
N ALA A 94 9.91 -5.29 -3.87
CA ALA A 94 11.15 -4.95 -4.57
C ALA A 94 10.92 -3.88 -5.64
N VAL A 95 9.87 -4.03 -6.45
CA VAL A 95 9.53 -3.06 -7.51
C VAL A 95 9.12 -1.71 -6.91
N CYS A 96 8.19 -1.70 -5.95
CA CYS A 96 7.67 -0.47 -5.37
C CYS A 96 8.71 0.26 -4.50
N GLY A 97 9.56 -0.49 -3.81
CA GLY A 97 10.60 0.02 -2.91
C GLY A 97 11.82 0.57 -3.65
N PHE A 98 12.37 -0.18 -4.61
CA PHE A 98 13.69 0.12 -5.19
C PHE A 98 13.64 0.76 -6.59
N VAL A 99 12.61 0.51 -7.40
CA VAL A 99 12.56 1.06 -8.77
C VAL A 99 12.21 2.56 -8.76
N PRO A 100 12.98 3.44 -9.42
CA PRO A 100 12.60 4.85 -9.53
C PRO A 100 11.33 5.02 -10.34
N GLY A 101 10.40 5.83 -9.82
CA GLY A 101 9.26 6.27 -10.62
C GLY A 101 9.73 7.07 -11.83
N LYS A 102 9.01 7.00 -12.96
CA LYS A 102 9.40 7.73 -14.17
C LYS A 102 9.53 9.23 -13.86
N ALA A 103 10.70 9.81 -14.11
CA ALA A 103 10.92 11.24 -13.98
C ALA A 103 9.95 11.97 -14.93
N MET A 104 9.14 12.89 -14.41
CA MET A 104 8.41 13.80 -15.29
C MET A 104 9.45 14.69 -15.95
N ARG A 105 9.66 14.51 -17.26
CA ARG A 105 10.44 15.44 -18.07
C ARG A 105 9.97 16.84 -17.74
N ASN A 106 10.84 17.62 -17.11
CA ASN A 106 10.48 18.90 -16.52
C ASN A 106 10.12 19.86 -17.66
N ARG A 107 8.83 19.98 -18.00
CA ARG A 107 8.33 20.82 -19.11
C ARG A 107 8.77 22.29 -18.95
N LYS A 108 9.06 22.71 -17.71
CA LYS A 108 9.59 24.04 -17.40
C LYS A 108 11.06 24.24 -17.82
N LEU A 109 11.89 23.18 -17.80
CA LEU A 109 13.27 23.26 -18.27
C LEU A 109 13.34 23.33 -19.81
N VAL A 110 12.50 22.56 -20.51
CA VAL A 110 12.41 22.63 -21.98
C VAL A 110 12.02 24.03 -22.45
N LYS A 111 11.08 24.70 -21.76
CA LYS A 111 10.70 26.09 -22.08
C LYS A 111 11.79 27.13 -21.81
N ARG A 112 12.80 26.83 -20.98
CA ARG A 112 13.94 27.73 -20.72
C ARG A 112 15.10 27.55 -21.69
N VAL A 113 15.24 26.36 -22.29
CA VAL A 113 16.30 26.08 -23.27
C VAL A 113 15.92 26.54 -24.68
N VAL A 114 14.62 26.66 -24.97
CA VAL A 114 14.09 27.05 -26.28
C VAL A 114 13.81 28.56 -26.36
N LYS A 115 14.29 29.36 -25.40
CA LYS A 115 14.13 30.81 -25.39
C LYS A 115 15.50 31.48 -25.24
#